data_AF-A0A5C6DSE2-F1
#
_entry.id   AF-A0A5C6DSE2-F1
#
_cell.length_a   1.000
_cell.length_b   1.000
_cell.length_c   1.000
_cell.angle_alpha   90.00
_cell.angle_beta   90.00
_cell.angle_gamma   90.00
#
_symmetry.space_group_name_H-M   'P 1'
#
loop_
_entity.id
_entity.type
_entity.pdbx_description
1 polymer ?
#
loop_
_entity_poly.entity_id
_entity_poly.type
_entity_poly.pdbx_seq_one_letter_code
_entity_poly.pdbx_strand_id
1 'polypeptide(L)'
;MEKRMSRLPICPPLRLHLVIATVVCFANLNAYAVEVESNGLVAIELEETDSPLGLWELKRTNLNNAFSGTGYLEFTGNSPVSGDPKSPLEYQFKINKGGLYYLHLRCAKEVLEIKGRRRADIANDCYIRVEGDFNAGPNAGDAHRKDAPLSLLQSDTKFFGGADKKFEWASGNRLDPGGENNKRVAVYHFKAGESYKLVVSGRSQFFKADRLVFRHVDVPVSVAEGIAENPKPEATSTSNRFNKEKDLFIAQFDSLPDSDDIHAQAAVGCLLAHPQLEGVNYFAVAGAYGVQVKNSRFKYIDSRRLFDLAFGPEALATDTAEKRAQARWVNAHERIIYGTNEDGHVMRSPERIAQLDFASDVVKEKAKPVLEAGGRVFVMDAGQSDFTADWVAKLIADGVTNTSTNVILVQHSIWNERHTAGHQGVTFRDGKNDWEYINDPAVLTYVQIDDGNNEYGAKPSRGPKTPNYKNEDTVFLPEAIDPKNPNAHARELWTLAKEIVDGSSYWGKVLTNGGVDFSDTVEAMWIFDLADESAGLTTVRDFWNAFVVNTP
;
A
#
# COMPACT_ATOMS: atom_id res chain seq x y z
N MET A 1 -91.33 -5.77 -25.83
CA MET A 1 -91.00 -7.16 -25.45
C MET A 1 -89.49 -7.31 -25.53
N GLU A 2 -88.85 -7.38 -24.37
CA GLU A 2 -87.40 -7.28 -24.17
C GLU A 2 -86.62 -8.43 -24.84
N LYS A 3 -85.48 -8.10 -25.45
CA LYS A 3 -84.34 -9.01 -25.58
C LYS A 3 -83.09 -8.27 -25.12
N ARG A 4 -82.62 -8.65 -23.92
CA ARG A 4 -81.33 -8.25 -23.35
C ARG A 4 -80.20 -8.80 -24.22
N MET A 5 -79.36 -7.94 -24.77
CA MET A 5 -78.01 -8.27 -25.22
C MET A 5 -77.01 -7.87 -24.12
N SER A 6 -76.25 -8.86 -23.66
CA SER A 6 -75.11 -8.74 -22.77
C SER A 6 -73.99 -7.93 -23.43
N ARG A 7 -73.54 -6.86 -22.76
CA ARG A 7 -72.30 -6.14 -23.11
C ARG A 7 -71.17 -6.66 -22.23
N LEU A 8 -70.08 -7.11 -22.87
CA LEU A 8 -68.79 -7.40 -22.27
C LEU A 8 -68.18 -6.12 -21.64
N PRO A 9 -67.44 -6.22 -20.52
CA PRO A 9 -66.73 -5.08 -19.96
C PRO A 9 -65.45 -4.79 -20.74
N ILE A 10 -65.30 -3.53 -21.13
CA ILE A 10 -64.12 -2.96 -21.79
C ILE A 10 -63.05 -2.73 -20.73
N CYS A 11 -61.88 -3.34 -20.94
CA CYS A 11 -60.67 -3.17 -20.13
C CYS A 11 -60.11 -1.75 -20.33
N PRO A 12 -59.67 -1.02 -19.28
CA PRO A 12 -58.99 0.27 -19.46
C PRO A 12 -57.54 0.05 -19.97
N PRO A 13 -56.98 1.02 -20.72
CA PRO A 13 -55.65 0.86 -21.30
C PRO A 13 -54.56 0.91 -20.22
N LEU A 14 -53.63 -0.04 -20.33
CA LEU A 14 -52.40 -0.13 -19.55
C LEU A 14 -51.56 1.14 -19.78
N ARG A 15 -51.37 1.98 -18.74
CA ARG A 15 -50.38 3.06 -18.77
C ARG A 15 -48.98 2.44 -18.68
N LEU A 16 -48.37 2.25 -19.85
CA LEU A 16 -46.95 1.90 -19.99
C LEU A 16 -46.12 3.07 -19.43
N HIS A 17 -45.64 2.97 -18.20
CA HIS A 17 -44.60 3.85 -17.70
C HIS A 17 -43.31 3.42 -18.38
N LEU A 18 -42.89 4.22 -19.37
CA LEU A 18 -41.57 4.13 -19.97
C LEU A 18 -40.55 4.51 -18.89
N VAL A 19 -40.06 3.52 -18.15
CA VAL A 19 -38.86 3.67 -17.31
C VAL A 19 -37.70 3.77 -18.29
N ILE A 20 -37.23 4.99 -18.54
CA ILE A 20 -35.93 5.21 -19.18
C ILE A 20 -34.90 4.70 -18.17
N ALA A 21 -34.43 3.47 -18.37
CA ALA A 21 -33.25 2.97 -17.71
C ALA A 21 -32.06 3.78 -18.25
N THR A 22 -31.69 4.84 -17.54
CA THR A 22 -30.40 5.50 -17.73
C THR A 22 -29.35 4.46 -17.38
N VAL A 23 -28.75 3.85 -18.39
CA VAL A 23 -27.49 3.12 -18.25
C VAL A 23 -26.46 4.16 -17.85
N VAL A 24 -26.30 4.35 -16.54
CA VAL A 24 -25.11 5.00 -16.00
C VAL A 24 -24.00 3.97 -16.17
N CYS A 25 -23.26 4.08 -17.26
CA CYS A 25 -21.93 3.49 -17.33
C CYS A 25 -21.13 4.10 -16.17
N PHE A 26 -20.99 3.36 -15.07
CA PHE A 26 -19.90 3.60 -14.14
C PHE A 26 -18.63 3.25 -14.90
N ALA A 27 -18.03 4.24 -15.54
CA ALA A 27 -16.60 4.20 -15.78
C ALA A 27 -15.97 4.08 -14.38
N ASN A 28 -15.18 3.02 -14.17
CA ASN A 28 -14.31 2.93 -13.01
C ASN A 28 -13.40 4.16 -13.04
N LEU A 29 -13.74 5.18 -12.26
CA LEU A 29 -12.83 6.25 -11.92
C LEU A 29 -11.85 5.64 -10.92
N ASN A 30 -10.75 5.10 -11.45
CA ASN A 30 -9.55 4.87 -10.66
C ASN A 30 -9.21 6.22 -10.01
N ALA A 31 -9.39 6.33 -8.70
CA ALA A 31 -8.91 7.47 -7.95
C ALA A 31 -7.38 7.36 -7.93
N TYR A 32 -6.73 8.14 -8.78
CA TYR A 32 -5.27 8.28 -8.80
C TYR A 32 -4.76 8.70 -7.42
N ALA A 33 -3.57 8.22 -7.02
CA ALA A 33 -2.86 8.82 -5.90
C ALA A 33 -2.70 10.33 -6.15
N VAL A 34 -3.05 11.15 -5.15
CA VAL A 34 -2.94 12.61 -5.24
C VAL A 34 -1.78 13.05 -4.36
N GLU A 35 -0.71 13.54 -4.97
CA GLU A 35 0.41 14.12 -4.23
C GLU A 35 -0.03 15.40 -3.53
N VAL A 36 0.24 15.52 -2.23
CA VAL A 36 -0.20 16.68 -1.46
C VAL A 36 0.99 17.58 -1.15
N GLU A 37 0.87 18.86 -1.52
CA GLU A 37 1.89 19.85 -1.23
C GLU A 37 2.13 19.98 0.27
N SER A 38 3.41 19.92 0.65
CA SER A 38 3.87 20.07 2.02
C SER A 38 5.12 20.95 2.07
N ASN A 39 5.14 21.91 3.00
CA ASN A 39 6.27 22.81 3.24
C ASN A 39 6.79 23.57 1.99
N GLY A 40 5.88 23.90 1.06
CA GLY A 40 6.17 24.58 -0.19
C GLY A 40 6.70 23.67 -1.29
N LEU A 41 6.50 22.35 -1.20
CA LEU A 41 7.02 21.37 -2.14
C LEU A 41 5.93 20.37 -2.54
N VAL A 42 5.91 20.01 -3.82
CA VAL A 42 5.28 18.79 -4.34
C VAL A 42 6.39 18.00 -5.02
N ALA A 43 6.72 16.81 -4.51
CA ALA A 43 7.70 15.92 -5.11
C ALA A 43 6.98 14.73 -5.73
N ILE A 44 7.33 14.39 -6.97
CA ILE A 44 6.71 13.32 -7.76
C ILE A 44 7.85 12.42 -8.24
N GLU A 45 7.86 11.16 -7.78
CA GLU A 45 8.70 10.11 -8.38
C GLU A 45 8.01 9.64 -9.67
N LEU A 46 8.72 9.69 -10.79
CA LEU A 46 8.11 9.40 -12.08
C LEU A 46 7.68 7.93 -12.19
N GLU A 47 8.36 7.01 -11.52
CA GLU A 47 7.95 5.60 -11.48
C GLU A 47 6.69 5.35 -10.65
N GLU A 48 6.30 6.25 -9.76
CA GLU A 48 5.09 6.16 -8.92
C GLU A 48 3.89 6.70 -9.73
N THR A 49 3.51 5.97 -10.77
CA THR A 49 2.39 6.32 -11.66
C THR A 49 1.46 5.14 -11.93
N ASP A 50 0.15 5.41 -11.92
CA ASP A 50 -0.88 4.46 -12.38
C ASP A 50 -1.05 4.47 -13.92
N SER A 51 -0.36 5.37 -14.61
CA SER A 51 -0.45 5.48 -16.06
C SER A 51 0.17 4.27 -16.74
N PRO A 52 -0.43 3.71 -17.81
CA PRO A 52 0.23 2.70 -18.62
C PRO A 52 1.57 3.23 -19.15
N LEU A 53 2.68 2.60 -18.74
CA LEU A 53 4.02 3.08 -19.08
C LEU A 53 4.25 3.16 -20.61
N GLY A 54 3.62 2.29 -21.39
CA GLY A 54 3.74 2.30 -22.85
C GLY A 54 5.20 2.14 -23.30
N LEU A 55 5.78 3.23 -23.85
CA LEU A 55 7.17 3.28 -24.32
C LEU A 55 8.15 3.81 -23.26
N TRP A 56 7.72 3.93 -22.01
CA TRP A 56 8.59 4.11 -20.87
C TRP A 56 8.95 2.75 -20.27
N GLU A 57 10.22 2.57 -19.96
CA GLU A 57 10.72 1.38 -19.29
C GLU A 57 11.23 1.76 -17.90
N LEU A 58 10.69 1.10 -16.87
CA LEU A 58 11.24 1.19 -15.52
C LEU A 58 12.57 0.46 -15.44
N LYS A 59 13.62 1.20 -15.07
CA LYS A 59 14.99 0.72 -14.89
C LYS A 59 15.41 0.87 -13.43
N ARG A 60 16.28 -0.04 -12.99
CA ARG A 60 16.87 -0.06 -11.63
C ARG A 60 18.39 -0.26 -11.65
N THR A 61 19.01 -0.14 -12.82
CA THR A 61 20.46 -0.25 -12.98
C THR A 61 21.13 1.04 -12.51
N ASN A 62 22.13 0.94 -11.63
CA ASN A 62 22.86 2.10 -11.13
C ASN A 62 23.54 2.86 -12.28
N LEU A 63 23.13 4.11 -12.50
CA LEU A 63 23.79 5.08 -13.38
C LEU A 63 24.49 6.13 -12.52
N ASN A 64 25.83 6.22 -12.60
CA ASN A 64 26.72 7.24 -12.02
C ASN A 64 26.05 8.41 -11.25
N ASN A 65 25.56 8.15 -10.04
CA ASN A 65 24.66 8.93 -9.16
C ASN A 65 23.21 8.40 -9.15
N ALA A 66 23.00 7.42 -8.26
CA ALA A 66 21.78 6.73 -7.90
C ALA A 66 20.49 7.52 -8.18
N PHE A 67 19.57 6.90 -8.93
CA PHE A 67 18.21 7.39 -9.12
C PHE A 67 17.48 7.57 -7.78
N SER A 68 16.47 8.43 -7.74
CA SER A 68 15.61 8.59 -6.56
C SER A 68 14.56 7.48 -6.51
N GLY A 69 13.90 7.32 -5.36
CA GLY A 69 12.79 6.36 -5.26
C GLY A 69 13.24 4.90 -5.43
N THR A 70 12.50 4.13 -6.24
CA THR A 70 12.71 2.69 -6.47
C THR A 70 13.27 2.37 -7.86
N GLY A 71 13.44 3.38 -8.72
CA GLY A 71 13.94 3.24 -10.07
C GLY A 71 13.98 4.57 -10.83
N TYR A 72 14.10 4.49 -12.15
CA TYR A 72 13.86 5.63 -13.03
C TYR A 72 13.17 5.15 -14.30
N LEU A 73 12.49 6.05 -15.00
CA LEU A 73 11.87 5.74 -16.28
C LEU A 73 12.80 6.15 -17.41
N GLU A 74 13.03 5.22 -18.34
CA GLU A 74 13.74 5.45 -19.60
C GLU A 74 12.76 5.39 -20.76
N PHE A 75 12.75 6.41 -21.61
CA PHE A 75 11.90 6.43 -22.79
C PHE A 75 12.56 5.69 -23.96
N THR A 76 11.91 4.66 -24.49
CA THR A 76 12.41 3.84 -25.61
C THR A 76 11.75 4.16 -26.95
N GLY A 77 10.73 5.02 -26.95
CA GLY A 77 10.03 5.45 -28.15
C GLY A 77 10.75 6.51 -28.97
N ASN A 78 10.18 6.81 -30.15
CA ASN A 78 10.65 7.84 -31.09
C ASN A 78 12.12 7.66 -31.52
N SER A 79 12.71 8.70 -32.10
CA SER A 79 14.15 8.75 -32.38
C SER A 79 14.88 9.46 -31.25
N PRO A 80 16.22 9.31 -31.13
CA PRO A 80 17.00 10.08 -30.17
C PRO A 80 16.89 11.61 -30.37
N VAL A 81 16.59 12.08 -31.58
CA VAL A 81 16.53 13.51 -31.91
C VAL A 81 15.21 14.15 -31.47
N SER A 82 14.09 13.48 -31.76
CA SER A 82 12.74 14.00 -31.59
C SER A 82 11.68 12.94 -31.91
N GLY A 83 10.45 13.22 -31.49
CA GLY A 83 9.21 12.66 -32.04
C GLY A 83 8.00 13.34 -31.39
N ASP A 84 6.80 12.92 -31.79
CA ASP A 84 5.55 13.40 -31.18
C ASP A 84 5.42 12.93 -29.73
N PRO A 85 4.64 13.63 -28.88
CA PRO A 85 4.34 13.18 -27.53
C PRO A 85 3.74 11.78 -27.54
N LYS A 86 4.31 10.85 -26.78
CA LYS A 86 3.82 9.47 -26.64
C LYS A 86 3.87 9.02 -25.20
N SER A 87 2.99 8.08 -24.86
CA SER A 87 2.93 7.43 -23.53
C SER A 87 2.88 8.47 -22.40
N PRO A 88 1.80 9.28 -22.33
CA PRO A 88 1.65 10.28 -21.29
C PRO A 88 1.54 9.60 -19.91
N LEU A 89 2.34 10.07 -18.98
CA LEU A 89 2.28 9.73 -17.56
C LEU A 89 1.57 10.86 -16.85
N GLU A 90 0.46 10.55 -16.18
CA GLU A 90 -0.39 11.49 -15.47
C GLU A 90 -0.20 11.37 -13.95
N TYR A 91 -0.09 12.52 -13.28
CA TYR A 91 0.07 12.62 -11.82
C TYR A 91 -0.87 13.70 -11.29
N GLN A 92 -1.72 13.33 -10.34
CA GLN A 92 -2.58 14.29 -9.65
C GLN A 92 -1.83 14.89 -8.46
N PHE A 93 -1.98 16.19 -8.22
CA PHE A 93 -1.43 16.82 -7.04
C PHE A 93 -2.31 17.96 -6.52
N LYS A 94 -2.24 18.24 -5.22
CA LYS A 94 -3.00 19.29 -4.55
C LYS A 94 -2.06 20.32 -3.94
N ILE A 95 -2.38 21.60 -4.13
CA ILE A 95 -1.60 22.72 -3.59
C ILE A 95 -2.28 23.26 -2.33
N ASN A 96 -1.65 23.16 -1.16
CA ASN A 96 -2.19 23.73 0.08
C ASN A 96 -1.79 25.20 0.24
N LYS A 97 -0.54 25.52 -0.09
CA LYS A 97 0.00 26.88 -0.13
C LYS A 97 -0.01 27.42 -1.56
N GLY A 98 -1.01 28.25 -1.87
CA GLY A 98 -1.05 28.97 -3.16
C GLY A 98 0.14 29.93 -3.32
N GLY A 99 0.55 30.18 -4.55
CA GLY A 99 1.69 31.05 -4.87
C GLY A 99 2.45 30.62 -6.12
N LEU A 100 3.68 31.12 -6.25
CA LEU A 100 4.55 30.84 -7.40
C LEU A 100 5.39 29.59 -7.15
N TYR A 101 5.28 28.62 -8.04
CA TYR A 101 6.03 27.38 -8.03
C TYR A 101 6.93 27.25 -9.25
N TYR A 102 8.17 26.85 -9.03
CA TYR A 102 9.16 26.55 -10.05
C TYR A 102 9.25 25.05 -10.28
N LEU A 103 9.38 24.62 -11.53
CA LEU A 103 9.60 23.23 -11.87
C LEU A 103 11.08 22.87 -11.83
N HIS A 104 11.38 21.73 -11.21
CA HIS A 104 12.68 21.09 -11.17
C HIS A 104 12.51 19.65 -11.66
N LEU A 105 13.31 19.21 -12.63
CA LEU A 105 13.28 17.83 -13.13
C LEU A 105 14.65 17.21 -12.92
N ARG A 106 14.70 16.04 -12.29
CA ARG A 106 15.93 15.26 -12.18
C ARG A 106 15.95 14.22 -13.29
N CYS A 107 16.95 14.33 -14.15
CA CYS A 107 17.00 13.55 -15.38
C CYS A 107 18.42 13.26 -15.86
N ALA A 108 18.55 12.30 -16.75
CA ALA A 108 19.79 11.90 -17.41
C ALA A 108 19.57 11.75 -18.92
N LYS A 109 20.67 11.86 -19.67
CA LYS A 109 20.68 11.71 -21.13
C LYS A 109 21.73 10.73 -21.59
N GLU A 110 21.76 10.45 -22.90
CA GLU A 110 22.88 9.74 -23.52
C GLU A 110 23.52 10.55 -24.63
N VAL A 111 24.86 10.63 -24.59
CA VAL A 111 25.63 11.16 -25.71
C VAL A 111 25.86 10.03 -26.71
N LEU A 112 25.31 10.20 -27.91
CA LEU A 112 25.33 9.17 -28.95
C LEU A 112 26.29 9.53 -30.08
N GLU A 113 26.82 8.51 -30.75
CA GLU A 113 27.52 8.70 -32.02
C GLU A 113 26.55 8.41 -33.18
N ILE A 114 26.25 9.42 -33.98
CA ILE A 114 25.35 9.30 -35.14
C ILE A 114 26.11 9.77 -36.37
N LYS A 115 26.28 8.88 -37.35
CA LYS A 115 27.02 9.15 -38.61
C LYS A 115 28.44 9.69 -38.35
N GLY A 116 29.16 9.10 -37.39
CA GLY A 116 30.53 9.49 -37.02
C GLY A 116 30.63 10.82 -36.28
N ARG A 117 29.51 11.37 -35.78
CA ARG A 117 29.49 12.59 -34.96
C ARG A 117 28.94 12.31 -33.59
N ARG A 118 29.67 12.73 -32.56
CA ARG A 118 29.22 12.73 -31.17
C ARG A 118 28.15 13.82 -30.97
N ARG A 119 26.96 13.44 -30.50
CA ARG A 119 25.78 14.30 -30.33
C ARG A 119 25.36 14.32 -28.86
N ALA A 120 25.51 15.49 -28.22
CA ALA A 120 25.14 15.72 -26.81
C ALA A 120 23.87 16.57 -26.64
N ASP A 121 23.29 16.99 -27.76
CA ASP A 121 22.11 17.86 -27.91
C ASP A 121 20.82 17.08 -28.22
N ILE A 122 20.86 15.76 -28.02
CA ILE A 122 19.78 14.81 -28.30
C ILE A 122 19.61 13.87 -27.09
N ALA A 123 18.57 13.03 -27.09
CA ALA A 123 18.28 12.04 -26.04
C ALA A 123 18.17 12.66 -24.63
N ASN A 124 17.73 13.91 -24.55
CA ASN A 124 17.89 14.76 -23.38
C ASN A 124 16.60 15.50 -22.98
N ASP A 125 15.45 15.05 -23.47
CA ASP A 125 14.18 15.72 -23.23
C ASP A 125 12.93 14.83 -23.25
N CYS A 126 11.92 15.33 -22.54
CA CYS A 126 10.52 14.89 -22.55
C CYS A 126 9.60 16.08 -22.86
N TYR A 127 8.30 15.83 -22.99
CA TYR A 127 7.26 16.84 -22.96
C TYR A 127 6.66 16.96 -21.56
N ILE A 128 6.37 18.20 -21.14
CA ILE A 128 5.69 18.49 -19.87
C ILE A 128 4.53 19.44 -20.14
N ARG A 129 3.39 19.19 -19.48
CA ARG A 129 2.26 20.12 -19.37
C ARG A 129 1.54 19.94 -18.04
N VAL A 130 0.85 20.98 -17.57
CA VAL A 130 -0.01 20.93 -16.38
C VAL A 130 -1.44 21.31 -16.78
N GLU A 131 -2.41 20.52 -16.33
CA GLU A 131 -3.83 20.81 -16.42
C GLU A 131 -4.35 21.33 -15.08
N GLY A 132 -5.30 22.27 -15.14
CA GLY A 132 -5.99 22.82 -13.98
C GLY A 132 -6.07 24.34 -14.02
N ASP A 133 -6.65 24.93 -12.99
CA ASP A 133 -6.90 26.37 -12.88
C ASP A 133 -5.73 27.09 -12.19
N PHE A 134 -4.76 27.52 -12.99
CA PHE A 134 -3.58 28.27 -12.56
C PHE A 134 -3.24 29.40 -13.53
N ASN A 135 -2.46 30.37 -13.07
CA ASN A 135 -1.93 31.44 -13.92
C ASN A 135 -0.44 31.21 -14.21
N ALA A 136 0.09 31.88 -15.23
CA ALA A 136 1.53 31.92 -15.48
C ALA A 136 2.27 32.79 -14.45
N GLY A 137 3.60 32.66 -14.41
CA GLY A 137 4.47 33.55 -13.64
C GLY A 137 4.34 35.04 -14.02
N PRO A 138 4.75 35.95 -13.12
CA PRO A 138 4.51 37.39 -13.26
C PRO A 138 5.21 38.01 -14.47
N ASN A 139 6.27 37.39 -14.99
CA ASN A 139 7.04 37.89 -16.14
C ASN A 139 6.80 37.06 -17.41
N ALA A 140 5.62 36.44 -17.54
CA ALA A 140 5.28 35.62 -18.69
C ALA A 140 5.41 36.35 -20.04
N GLY A 141 5.92 35.66 -21.06
CA GLY A 141 5.93 36.17 -22.42
C GLY A 141 6.85 35.39 -23.36
N ASP A 142 6.96 35.86 -24.60
CA ASP A 142 7.62 35.11 -25.67
C ASP A 142 9.12 35.39 -25.85
N ALA A 143 9.69 36.24 -25.01
CA ALA A 143 11.13 36.49 -25.05
C ALA A 143 11.91 35.36 -24.37
N HIS A 144 13.14 35.12 -24.83
CA HIS A 144 14.07 34.18 -24.21
C HIS A 144 14.27 34.50 -22.73
N ARG A 145 14.17 33.47 -21.88
CA ARG A 145 14.32 33.51 -20.41
C ARG A 145 13.21 34.20 -19.62
N LYS A 146 12.11 34.57 -20.28
CA LYS A 146 10.88 34.93 -19.56
C LYS A 146 10.21 33.70 -18.97
N ASP A 147 9.27 33.93 -18.06
CA ASP A 147 8.37 32.87 -17.60
C ASP A 147 7.56 32.37 -18.81
N ALA A 148 7.26 31.06 -18.81
CA ALA A 148 6.43 30.48 -19.84
C ALA A 148 5.02 31.11 -19.81
N PRO A 149 4.45 31.51 -20.96
CA PRO A 149 3.04 31.89 -21.02
C PRO A 149 2.15 30.71 -20.67
N LEU A 150 0.94 30.98 -20.19
CA LEU A 150 -0.01 29.96 -19.73
C LEU A 150 -0.28 28.89 -20.81
N SER A 151 -0.41 29.33 -22.07
CA SER A 151 -0.61 28.44 -23.22
C SER A 151 0.50 27.39 -23.39
N LEU A 152 1.74 27.75 -23.06
CA LEU A 152 2.89 26.86 -23.14
C LEU A 152 2.91 25.91 -21.93
N LEU A 153 2.60 26.40 -20.73
CA LEU A 153 2.49 25.57 -19.51
C LEU A 153 1.39 24.50 -19.61
N GLN A 154 0.34 24.76 -20.39
CA GLN A 154 -0.81 23.86 -20.59
C GLN A 154 -0.66 22.95 -21.83
N SER A 155 0.38 23.12 -22.63
CA SER A 155 0.64 22.33 -23.84
C SER A 155 1.87 21.44 -23.67
N ASP A 156 1.91 20.28 -24.33
CA ASP A 156 3.10 19.41 -24.35
C ASP A 156 4.30 20.18 -24.89
N THR A 157 5.11 20.72 -23.98
CA THR A 157 6.27 21.53 -24.34
C THR A 157 7.54 20.83 -23.90
N LYS A 158 8.53 20.84 -24.79
CA LYS A 158 9.82 20.19 -24.55
C LYS A 158 10.45 20.76 -23.27
N PHE A 159 10.83 19.89 -22.35
CA PHE A 159 11.66 20.21 -21.19
C PHE A 159 12.97 19.42 -21.31
N PHE A 160 14.10 20.11 -21.38
CA PHE A 160 15.40 19.46 -21.60
C PHE A 160 16.33 19.54 -20.37
N GLY A 161 17.18 18.54 -20.21
CA GLY A 161 18.12 18.45 -19.10
C GLY A 161 19.04 17.24 -19.21
N GLY A 162 19.71 16.92 -18.11
CA GLY A 162 20.46 15.68 -17.97
C GLY A 162 21.93 15.75 -18.38
N ALA A 163 22.74 14.99 -17.66
CA ALA A 163 24.12 14.70 -17.98
C ALA A 163 24.24 13.32 -18.65
N ASP A 164 25.33 13.11 -19.37
CA ASP A 164 25.61 11.85 -20.06
C ASP A 164 25.69 10.70 -19.04
N LYS A 165 24.69 9.81 -19.08
CA LYS A 165 24.54 8.64 -18.20
C LYS A 165 24.62 8.99 -16.70
N LYS A 166 24.15 10.18 -16.34
CA LYS A 166 24.18 10.70 -14.98
C LYS A 166 22.97 11.59 -14.71
N PHE A 167 22.30 11.35 -13.58
CA PHE A 167 21.21 12.20 -13.12
C PHE A 167 21.73 13.56 -12.65
N GLU A 168 21.05 14.62 -13.06
CA GLU A 168 21.25 15.99 -12.61
C GLU A 168 19.92 16.73 -12.53
N TRP A 169 19.88 17.76 -11.68
CA TRP A 169 18.75 18.65 -11.61
C TRP A 169 18.75 19.64 -12.78
N ALA A 170 17.69 19.58 -13.57
CA ALA A 170 17.36 20.50 -14.63
C ALA A 170 16.35 21.54 -14.12
N SER A 171 16.89 22.70 -13.77
CA SER A 171 16.15 23.83 -13.19
C SER A 171 16.23 25.07 -14.09
N GLY A 172 15.25 25.97 -13.98
CA GLY A 172 15.26 27.28 -14.65
C GLY A 172 14.80 27.26 -16.12
N ASN A 173 15.62 27.80 -17.03
CA ASN A 173 15.29 28.04 -18.44
C ASN A 173 15.28 26.76 -19.30
N ARG A 174 14.40 25.81 -18.95
CA ARG A 174 14.40 24.45 -19.51
C ARG A 174 13.22 24.14 -20.42
N LEU A 175 12.15 24.92 -20.38
CA LEU A 175 11.06 24.79 -21.35
C LEU A 175 11.48 25.37 -22.71
N ASP A 176 11.31 24.59 -23.77
CA ASP A 176 11.81 24.87 -25.11
C ASP A 176 10.67 24.80 -26.15
N PRO A 177 10.02 25.92 -26.48
CA PRO A 177 9.06 25.98 -27.57
C PRO A 177 9.69 25.84 -28.98
N GLY A 178 11.01 25.64 -29.08
CA GLY A 178 11.74 25.42 -30.32
C GLY A 178 12.61 26.61 -30.73
N GLY A 179 13.79 26.32 -31.26
CA GLY A 179 14.80 27.31 -31.68
C GLY A 179 15.93 27.49 -30.67
N GLU A 180 17.11 27.89 -31.15
CA GLU A 180 18.35 27.90 -30.34
C GLU A 180 18.26 28.87 -29.14
N ASN A 181 17.77 30.09 -29.37
CA ASN A 181 17.63 31.13 -28.36
C ASN A 181 16.18 31.38 -27.94
N ASN A 182 15.41 30.32 -27.70
CA ASN A 182 14.00 30.41 -27.36
C ASN A 182 13.64 29.46 -26.21
N LYS A 183 13.86 29.91 -24.97
CA LYS A 183 13.71 29.10 -23.75
C LYS A 183 12.90 29.86 -22.70
N ARG A 184 12.18 29.16 -21.83
CA ARG A 184 11.33 29.73 -20.78
C ARG A 184 11.60 29.09 -19.43
N VAL A 185 11.31 29.85 -18.36
CA VAL A 185 11.22 29.31 -17.00
C VAL A 185 9.80 28.77 -16.78
N ALA A 186 9.70 27.55 -16.27
CA ALA A 186 8.42 26.95 -15.88
C ALA A 186 8.01 27.49 -14.50
N VAL A 187 7.19 28.53 -14.48
CA VAL A 187 6.65 29.15 -13.25
C VAL A 187 5.14 29.09 -13.27
N TYR A 188 4.56 28.44 -12.27
CA TYR A 188 3.13 28.23 -12.12
C TYR A 188 2.63 29.06 -10.94
N HIS A 189 1.59 29.85 -11.15
CA HIS A 189 0.89 30.53 -10.07
C HIS A 189 -0.32 29.70 -9.67
N PHE A 190 -0.09 28.74 -8.77
CA PHE A 190 -1.10 27.83 -8.26
C PHE A 190 -1.96 28.49 -7.17
N LYS A 191 -3.20 28.04 -7.06
CA LYS A 191 -4.18 28.49 -6.07
C LYS A 191 -4.20 27.51 -4.89
N ALA A 192 -4.37 28.05 -3.69
CA ALA A 192 -4.49 27.25 -2.47
C ALA A 192 -5.79 26.43 -2.50
N GLY A 193 -5.71 25.16 -2.08
CA GLY A 193 -6.83 24.22 -2.00
C GLY A 193 -7.17 23.50 -3.31
N GLU A 194 -6.63 23.94 -4.45
CA GLU A 194 -6.92 23.38 -5.76
C GLU A 194 -6.07 22.14 -6.08
N SER A 195 -6.63 21.28 -6.93
CA SER A 195 -5.94 20.11 -7.50
C SER A 195 -5.59 20.33 -8.96
N TYR A 196 -4.47 19.74 -9.37
CA TYR A 196 -3.87 19.89 -10.68
C TYR A 196 -3.42 18.52 -11.19
N LYS A 197 -3.26 18.41 -12.51
CA LYS A 197 -2.70 17.20 -13.14
C LYS A 197 -1.44 17.56 -13.90
N LEU A 198 -0.31 17.00 -13.50
CA LEU A 198 0.92 17.00 -14.27
C LEU A 198 0.84 15.89 -15.32
N VAL A 199 1.26 16.19 -16.55
CA VAL A 199 1.43 15.20 -17.61
C VAL A 199 2.84 15.27 -18.16
N VAL A 200 3.53 14.12 -18.12
CA VAL A 200 4.88 13.92 -18.67
C VAL A 200 4.80 12.93 -19.82
N SER A 201 5.07 13.38 -21.05
CA SER A 201 5.04 12.52 -22.23
C SER A 201 6.45 12.31 -22.78
N GLY A 202 6.72 11.11 -23.31
CA GLY A 202 8.01 10.82 -23.92
C GLY A 202 8.24 11.60 -25.20
N ARG A 203 9.48 12.03 -25.43
CA ARG A 203 9.89 12.78 -26.63
C ARG A 203 11.11 12.18 -27.31
N SER A 204 12.27 12.23 -26.66
CA SER A 204 13.54 11.73 -27.20
C SER A 204 13.91 10.36 -26.64
N GLN A 205 14.27 9.42 -27.51
CA GLN A 205 14.71 8.09 -27.11
C GLN A 205 15.94 8.19 -26.19
N PHE A 206 16.06 7.28 -25.21
CA PHE A 206 17.10 7.18 -24.18
C PHE A 206 17.09 8.27 -23.10
N PHE A 207 16.13 9.21 -23.16
CA PHE A 207 15.91 10.14 -22.06
C PHE A 207 15.47 9.39 -20.80
N LYS A 208 16.03 9.79 -19.66
CA LYS A 208 15.79 9.15 -18.37
C LYS A 208 15.37 10.19 -17.36
N ALA A 209 14.36 9.91 -16.56
CA ALA A 209 13.94 10.79 -15.47
C ALA A 209 13.44 9.96 -14.28
N ASP A 210 13.74 10.44 -13.07
CA ASP A 210 13.39 9.77 -11.81
C ASP A 210 12.47 10.65 -10.95
N ARG A 211 12.74 11.95 -10.83
CA ARG A 211 11.93 12.84 -9.99
C ARG A 211 11.60 14.18 -10.64
N LEU A 212 10.43 14.69 -10.33
CA LEU A 212 10.01 16.05 -10.62
C LEU A 212 9.52 16.74 -9.35
N VAL A 213 9.89 18.01 -9.16
CA VAL A 213 9.51 18.80 -7.99
C VAL A 213 8.93 20.14 -8.41
N PHE A 214 7.74 20.47 -7.90
CA PHE A 214 7.25 21.85 -7.86
C PHE A 214 7.70 22.49 -6.55
N ARG A 215 8.47 23.59 -6.64
CA ARG A 215 9.02 24.31 -5.49
C ARG A 215 8.42 25.71 -5.38
N HIS A 216 7.77 26.01 -4.27
CA HIS A 216 7.27 27.33 -3.93
C HIS A 216 8.44 28.33 -3.86
N VAL A 217 8.24 29.57 -4.31
CA VAL A 217 9.27 30.62 -4.40
C VAL A 217 10.00 30.87 -3.07
N ASP A 218 9.28 30.79 -1.95
CA ASP A 218 9.82 30.95 -0.59
C ASP A 218 10.78 29.83 -0.15
N VAL A 219 10.77 28.69 -0.83
CA VAL A 219 11.64 27.56 -0.49
C VAL A 219 12.96 27.70 -1.27
N PRO A 220 14.14 27.64 -0.64
CA PRO A 220 15.41 27.69 -1.36
C PRO A 220 15.54 26.56 -2.39
N VAL A 221 16.18 26.84 -3.53
CA VAL A 221 16.44 25.82 -4.57
C VAL A 221 17.18 24.60 -4.02
N SER A 222 18.14 24.82 -3.11
CA SER A 222 18.90 23.75 -2.47
C SER A 222 18.04 22.81 -1.62
N VAL A 223 16.86 23.25 -1.17
CA VAL A 223 15.92 22.36 -0.46
C VAL A 223 15.24 21.44 -1.46
N ALA A 224 14.75 21.94 -2.60
CA ALA A 224 14.12 21.09 -3.63
C ALA A 224 15.12 20.14 -4.31
N GLU A 225 16.31 20.64 -4.62
CA GLU A 225 17.38 19.83 -5.22
C GLU A 225 18.08 18.93 -4.18
N GLY A 226 17.89 19.23 -2.89
CA GLY A 226 18.42 18.47 -1.74
C GLY A 226 17.38 17.57 -1.06
N ILE A 227 16.13 17.50 -1.54
CA ILE A 227 15.19 16.43 -1.15
C ILE A 227 15.88 15.14 -1.57
N ALA A 228 16.52 14.46 -0.62
CA ALA A 228 17.30 13.24 -0.79
C ALA A 228 17.86 13.00 -2.22
N GLU A 229 19.12 13.40 -2.44
CA GLU A 229 20.06 12.60 -3.25
C GLU A 229 20.42 11.27 -2.54
N ASN A 230 19.91 11.07 -1.32
CA ASN A 230 19.94 9.77 -0.69
C ASN A 230 19.06 8.82 -1.52
N PRO A 231 19.50 7.57 -1.76
CA PRO A 231 18.52 6.52 -2.04
C PRO A 231 17.40 6.68 -1.01
N LYS A 232 16.12 6.54 -1.43
CA LYS A 232 15.07 6.09 -0.49
C LYS A 232 15.75 4.99 0.31
N PRO A 233 16.02 5.21 1.62
CA PRO A 233 17.17 4.65 2.32
C PRO A 233 17.40 3.28 1.73
N GLU A 234 18.50 3.12 0.97
CA GLU A 234 18.88 1.81 0.43
C GLU A 234 18.65 0.89 1.60
N ALA A 235 17.61 0.04 1.53
CA ALA A 235 16.93 -0.49 2.69
C ALA A 235 18.01 -0.72 3.73
N THR A 236 18.15 0.18 4.72
CA THR A 236 19.17 -0.05 5.74
C THR A 236 18.72 -1.38 6.25
N SER A 237 19.53 -2.40 5.98
CA SER A 237 19.13 -3.80 5.99
C SER A 237 18.98 -4.24 7.43
N THR A 238 18.07 -3.58 8.14
CA THR A 238 17.85 -3.59 9.58
C THR A 238 16.35 -3.59 9.90
N SER A 239 15.45 -3.28 8.94
CA SER A 239 14.01 -3.22 9.20
C SER A 239 13.36 -4.58 9.42
N ASN A 240 13.99 -5.69 9.03
CA ASN A 240 13.50 -7.05 9.22
C ASN A 240 14.48 -7.97 9.97
N ARG A 241 15.45 -7.40 10.70
CA ARG A 241 16.39 -8.21 11.51
C ARG A 241 15.79 -8.58 12.86
N PHE A 242 14.78 -9.44 12.90
CA PHE A 242 14.21 -9.89 14.16
C PHE A 242 15.29 -10.52 15.08
N ASN A 243 15.45 -10.00 16.30
CA ASN A 243 16.35 -10.58 17.29
C ASN A 243 15.56 -11.37 18.35
N LYS A 244 15.64 -12.69 18.30
CA LYS A 244 14.90 -13.60 19.20
C LYS A 244 15.19 -13.40 20.69
N GLU A 245 16.35 -12.86 21.05
CA GLU A 245 16.73 -12.68 22.46
C GLU A 245 16.04 -11.49 23.11
N LYS A 246 15.57 -10.52 22.32
CA LYS A 246 15.07 -9.25 22.86
C LYS A 246 13.84 -8.68 22.16
N ASP A 247 13.55 -9.07 20.94
CA ASP A 247 12.42 -8.55 20.16
C ASP A 247 11.16 -9.40 20.39
N LEU A 248 9.99 -8.82 20.18
CA LEU A 248 8.68 -9.44 20.28
C LEU A 248 8.02 -9.48 18.90
N PHE A 249 7.49 -10.64 18.51
CA PHE A 249 6.65 -10.81 17.33
C PHE A 249 5.17 -10.80 17.72
N ILE A 250 4.37 -9.94 17.11
CA ILE A 250 2.92 -9.91 17.29
C ILE A 250 2.25 -10.30 15.99
N ALA A 251 1.47 -11.38 16.00
CA ALA A 251 0.69 -11.83 14.85
C ALA A 251 -0.78 -11.45 15.04
N GLN A 252 -1.26 -10.48 14.28
CA GLN A 252 -2.66 -10.03 14.33
C GLN A 252 -3.44 -10.59 13.15
N PHE A 253 -4.54 -11.26 13.45
CA PHE A 253 -5.47 -11.85 12.49
C PHE A 253 -6.85 -11.19 12.66
N ASP A 254 -7.50 -10.88 11.55
CA ASP A 254 -8.78 -10.20 11.45
C ASP A 254 -9.95 -11.22 11.50
N SER A 255 -9.84 -12.34 10.79
CA SER A 255 -10.79 -13.47 10.70
C SER A 255 -12.24 -13.03 10.41
N LEU A 256 -12.43 -11.88 9.76
CA LEU A 256 -13.72 -11.28 9.47
C LEU A 256 -13.85 -10.79 8.02
N PRO A 257 -14.71 -11.44 7.22
CA PRO A 257 -14.81 -12.89 7.14
C PRO A 257 -13.62 -13.43 6.35
N ASP A 258 -12.40 -13.35 6.87
CA ASP A 258 -11.24 -13.84 6.13
C ASP A 258 -10.95 -15.31 6.46
N SER A 259 -11.19 -16.15 5.46
CA SER A 259 -10.96 -17.60 5.54
C SER A 259 -9.50 -17.97 5.25
N ASP A 260 -8.81 -17.14 4.48
CA ASP A 260 -7.35 -17.13 4.31
C ASP A 260 -6.61 -16.88 5.63
N ASP A 261 -7.16 -16.04 6.52
CA ASP A 261 -6.61 -15.85 7.86
C ASP A 261 -6.54 -17.14 8.69
N ILE A 262 -7.50 -18.06 8.49
CA ILE A 262 -7.51 -19.36 9.19
C ILE A 262 -6.34 -20.24 8.72
N HIS A 263 -6.03 -20.19 7.43
CA HIS A 263 -4.85 -20.85 6.90
C HIS A 263 -3.56 -20.12 7.31
N ALA A 264 -3.56 -18.78 7.39
CA ALA A 264 -2.43 -18.01 7.90
C ALA A 264 -2.13 -18.33 9.37
N GLN A 265 -3.15 -18.50 10.21
CA GLN A 265 -3.01 -18.97 11.59
C GLN A 265 -2.31 -20.34 11.65
N ALA A 266 -2.72 -21.30 10.81
CA ALA A 266 -2.08 -22.60 10.73
C ALA A 266 -0.64 -22.51 10.20
N ALA A 267 -0.39 -21.68 9.19
CA ALA A 267 0.92 -21.47 8.60
C ALA A 267 1.90 -20.81 9.59
N VAL A 268 1.50 -19.74 10.27
CA VAL A 268 2.31 -19.08 11.32
C VAL A 268 2.53 -20.01 12.51
N GLY A 269 1.54 -20.83 12.89
CA GLY A 269 1.71 -21.88 13.90
C GLY A 269 2.80 -22.90 13.50
N CYS A 270 2.78 -23.38 12.26
CA CYS A 270 3.82 -24.27 11.73
C CYS A 270 5.20 -23.59 11.74
N LEU A 271 5.25 -22.33 11.32
CA LEU A 271 6.46 -21.52 11.27
C LEU A 271 7.09 -21.37 12.66
N LEU A 272 6.32 -20.96 13.67
CA LEU A 272 6.79 -20.75 15.05
C LEU A 272 7.14 -22.05 15.77
N ALA A 273 6.57 -23.20 15.36
CA ALA A 273 6.91 -24.52 15.89
C ALA A 273 8.22 -25.08 15.32
N HIS A 274 8.71 -24.54 14.20
CA HIS A 274 9.93 -25.01 13.55
C HIS A 274 11.18 -24.68 14.41
N PRO A 275 12.18 -25.58 14.54
CA PRO A 275 13.36 -25.31 15.39
C PRO A 275 14.14 -24.06 15.01
N GLN A 276 14.12 -23.68 13.73
CA GLN A 276 14.75 -22.43 13.29
C GLN A 276 14.15 -21.21 13.98
N LEU A 277 12.93 -21.25 14.52
CA LEU A 277 12.30 -20.16 15.26
C LEU A 277 12.09 -20.49 16.74
N GLU A 278 12.73 -21.55 17.24
CA GLU A 278 12.77 -21.80 18.68
C GLU A 278 13.31 -20.56 19.43
N GLY A 279 12.64 -20.21 20.52
CA GLY A 279 12.98 -19.07 21.36
C GLY A 279 12.45 -17.72 20.87
N VAL A 280 11.74 -17.65 19.74
CA VAL A 280 11.01 -16.42 19.36
C VAL A 280 10.00 -16.08 20.46
N ASN A 281 10.11 -14.87 21.01
CA ASN A 281 9.08 -14.30 21.86
C ASN A 281 7.94 -13.80 20.99
N TYR A 282 6.74 -14.36 21.15
CA TYR A 282 5.58 -14.01 20.35
C TYR A 282 4.30 -13.84 21.18
N PHE A 283 3.34 -13.12 20.59
CA PHE A 283 1.97 -13.02 21.07
C PHE A 283 1.00 -12.89 19.89
N ALA A 284 -0.07 -13.66 19.85
CA ALA A 284 -1.05 -13.58 18.76
C ALA A 284 -2.32 -12.83 19.16
N VAL A 285 -3.04 -12.30 18.17
CA VAL A 285 -4.29 -11.56 18.36
C VAL A 285 -5.31 -12.07 17.34
N ALA A 286 -6.49 -12.46 17.82
CA ALA A 286 -7.63 -12.77 16.97
C ALA A 286 -8.59 -11.57 16.91
N GLY A 287 -9.28 -11.35 15.80
CA GLY A 287 -10.30 -10.31 15.67
C GLY A 287 -9.75 -8.88 15.55
N ALA A 288 -8.53 -8.72 15.03
CA ALA A 288 -7.88 -7.43 14.79
C ALA A 288 -8.38 -6.74 13.51
N TYR A 289 -9.69 -6.62 13.35
CA TYR A 289 -10.31 -5.95 12.19
C TYR A 289 -10.77 -4.52 12.51
N GLY A 290 -10.74 -3.67 11.48
CA GLY A 290 -11.15 -2.27 11.48
C GLY A 290 -12.58 -2.07 10.97
N VAL A 291 -12.76 -1.19 9.99
CA VAL A 291 -14.07 -0.82 9.42
C VAL A 291 -14.40 -1.72 8.23
N GLN A 292 -15.37 -2.61 8.37
CA GLN A 292 -15.86 -3.42 7.23
C GLN A 292 -17.36 -3.16 6.97
N VAL A 293 -17.66 -2.40 5.93
CA VAL A 293 -19.04 -1.95 5.65
C VAL A 293 -20.01 -3.09 5.31
N LYS A 294 -21.29 -2.88 5.66
CA LYS A 294 -22.42 -3.84 5.61
C LYS A 294 -22.41 -4.82 4.43
N ASN A 295 -21.90 -6.01 4.68
CA ASN A 295 -22.33 -7.22 3.99
C ASN A 295 -22.88 -8.19 5.03
N SER A 296 -24.19 -8.47 4.99
CA SER A 296 -24.85 -9.36 5.96
C SER A 296 -24.36 -10.82 5.89
N ARG A 297 -23.51 -11.16 4.91
CA ARG A 297 -22.84 -12.45 4.80
C ARG A 297 -21.49 -12.50 5.52
N PHE A 298 -20.92 -11.35 5.88
CA PHE A 298 -19.65 -11.31 6.59
C PHE A 298 -19.92 -11.74 8.02
N LYS A 299 -19.19 -12.75 8.48
CA LYS A 299 -19.29 -13.30 9.82
C LYS A 299 -17.89 -13.58 10.31
N TYR A 300 -17.64 -13.25 11.56
CA TYR A 300 -16.41 -13.62 12.22
C TYR A 300 -16.29 -15.14 12.25
N ILE A 301 -15.13 -15.65 11.91
CA ILE A 301 -14.82 -17.08 11.94
C ILE A 301 -14.17 -17.37 13.29
N ASP A 302 -14.90 -18.05 14.18
CA ASP A 302 -14.37 -18.43 15.48
C ASP A 302 -13.31 -19.54 15.32
N SER A 303 -12.06 -19.17 15.57
CA SER A 303 -10.91 -20.05 15.45
C SER A 303 -10.15 -20.24 16.78
N ARG A 304 -10.78 -20.02 17.93
CA ARG A 304 -10.10 -20.16 19.24
C ARG A 304 -9.41 -21.50 19.43
N ARG A 305 -10.03 -22.60 18.98
CA ARG A 305 -9.43 -23.93 19.03
C ARG A 305 -8.11 -24.01 18.25
N LEU A 306 -8.01 -23.29 17.13
CA LEU A 306 -6.79 -23.23 16.32
C LEU A 306 -5.74 -22.35 16.98
N PHE A 307 -6.13 -21.21 17.56
CA PHE A 307 -5.22 -20.38 18.36
C PHE A 307 -4.64 -21.14 19.57
N ASP A 308 -5.49 -21.87 20.30
CA ASP A 308 -5.06 -22.70 21.44
C ASP A 308 -4.02 -23.75 21.02
N LEU A 309 -4.23 -24.36 19.85
CA LEU A 309 -3.32 -25.35 19.30
C LEU A 309 -2.01 -24.73 18.78
N ALA A 310 -2.09 -23.59 18.09
CA ALA A 310 -0.97 -22.94 17.42
C ALA A 310 -0.08 -22.13 18.36
N PHE A 311 -0.69 -21.42 19.31
CA PHE A 311 0.00 -20.38 20.09
C PHE A 311 -0.02 -20.69 21.60
N GLY A 312 -0.98 -21.47 22.08
CA GLY A 312 -1.13 -21.80 23.50
C GLY A 312 -2.29 -21.03 24.15
N PRO A 313 -2.24 -20.72 25.46
CA PRO A 313 -3.44 -20.27 26.18
C PRO A 313 -3.89 -18.82 25.86
N GLU A 314 -5.20 -18.62 25.79
CA GLU A 314 -5.86 -17.32 25.69
C GLU A 314 -5.68 -16.48 26.97
N ALA A 315 -5.55 -15.16 26.81
CA ALA A 315 -5.70 -14.20 27.90
C ALA A 315 -7.19 -13.84 28.09
N LEU A 316 -7.74 -14.12 29.28
CA LEU A 316 -9.14 -13.82 29.60
C LEU A 316 -9.25 -12.64 30.58
N ALA A 317 -10.35 -11.88 30.49
CA ALA A 317 -10.62 -10.78 31.41
C ALA A 317 -10.76 -11.23 32.87
N THR A 318 -11.10 -12.51 33.09
CA THR A 318 -11.23 -13.13 34.41
C THR A 318 -9.92 -13.72 34.95
N ASP A 319 -8.84 -13.69 34.17
CA ASP A 319 -7.57 -14.25 34.59
C ASP A 319 -6.88 -13.40 35.67
N THR A 320 -6.02 -14.07 36.46
CA THR A 320 -5.07 -13.36 37.32
C THR A 320 -3.92 -12.79 36.48
N ALA A 321 -3.13 -11.89 37.06
CA ALA A 321 -1.96 -11.35 36.38
C ALA A 321 -0.96 -12.46 35.98
N GLU A 322 -0.80 -13.49 36.81
CA GLU A 322 0.11 -14.62 36.54
C GLU A 322 -0.38 -15.45 35.34
N LYS A 323 -1.69 -15.69 35.24
CA LYS A 323 -2.28 -16.39 34.09
C LYS A 323 -2.14 -15.57 32.81
N ARG A 324 -2.46 -14.26 32.86
CA ARG A 324 -2.26 -13.37 31.71
C ARG A 324 -0.79 -13.28 31.28
N ALA A 325 0.15 -13.33 32.22
CA ALA A 325 1.58 -13.38 31.89
C ALA A 325 1.96 -14.65 31.09
N GLN A 326 1.30 -15.78 31.37
CA GLN A 326 1.51 -17.06 30.67
C GLN A 326 0.75 -17.16 29.34
N ALA A 327 -0.32 -16.37 29.16
CA ALA A 327 -1.06 -16.32 27.91
C ALA A 327 -0.17 -15.99 26.70
N ARG A 328 -0.57 -16.52 25.56
CA ARG A 328 0.13 -16.42 24.26
C ARG A 328 -0.70 -15.80 23.17
N TRP A 329 -1.99 -15.58 23.40
CA TRP A 329 -2.83 -14.81 22.52
C TRP A 329 -4.00 -14.16 23.25
N VAL A 330 -4.68 -13.22 22.59
CA VAL A 330 -5.90 -12.58 23.11
C VAL A 330 -6.92 -12.40 21.98
N ASN A 331 -8.20 -12.45 22.33
CA ASN A 331 -9.28 -12.14 21.40
C ASN A 331 -9.66 -10.66 21.48
N ALA A 332 -9.29 -9.88 20.45
CA ALA A 332 -9.68 -8.48 20.30
C ALA A 332 -11.17 -8.34 19.95
N HIS A 333 -11.74 -9.25 19.16
CA HIS A 333 -13.17 -9.22 18.85
C HIS A 333 -13.75 -10.52 18.26
N GLU A 334 -14.95 -10.91 18.70
CA GLU A 334 -15.62 -12.16 18.27
C GLU A 334 -16.84 -11.99 17.36
N ARG A 335 -17.31 -10.76 17.11
CA ARG A 335 -18.56 -10.52 16.38
C ARG A 335 -18.54 -9.17 15.70
N ILE A 336 -19.11 -9.06 14.51
CA ILE A 336 -19.51 -7.76 13.97
C ILE A 336 -20.51 -7.12 14.95
N ILE A 337 -20.05 -6.16 15.76
CA ILE A 337 -20.93 -5.28 16.51
C ILE A 337 -20.69 -3.85 16.01
N TYR A 338 -21.47 -3.48 14.99
CA TYR A 338 -21.63 -2.09 14.62
C TYR A 338 -22.72 -1.50 15.50
N GLY A 339 -22.35 -0.50 16.32
CA GLY A 339 -23.32 0.44 16.83
C GLY A 339 -23.72 1.39 15.70
N THR A 340 -24.95 1.88 15.70
CA THR A 340 -25.29 3.10 14.96
C THR A 340 -25.60 4.19 15.96
N ASN A 341 -25.01 5.38 15.78
CA ASN A 341 -25.43 6.54 16.58
C ASN A 341 -26.87 6.96 16.20
N GLU A 342 -27.42 7.95 16.92
CA GLU A 342 -28.78 8.46 16.69
C GLU A 342 -29.00 8.97 15.25
N ASP A 343 -27.94 9.37 14.56
CA ASP A 343 -27.94 9.84 13.17
C ASP A 343 -27.78 8.71 12.13
N GLY A 344 -27.71 7.45 12.57
CA GLY A 344 -27.56 6.28 11.70
C GLY A 344 -26.14 6.00 11.22
N HIS A 345 -25.12 6.66 11.80
CA HIS A 345 -23.72 6.47 11.45
C HIS A 345 -23.09 5.29 12.17
N VAL A 346 -22.19 4.57 11.49
CA VAL A 346 -21.48 3.41 12.04
C VAL A 346 -20.49 3.85 13.12
N MET A 347 -20.59 3.23 14.29
CA MET A 347 -19.74 3.42 15.47
C MET A 347 -19.23 2.07 15.98
N ARG A 348 -18.11 2.08 16.70
CA ARG A 348 -17.72 0.96 17.55
C ARG A 348 -18.76 0.83 18.67
N SER A 349 -19.33 -0.35 18.89
CA SER A 349 -20.28 -0.54 19.99
C SER A 349 -19.57 -0.48 21.36
N PRO A 350 -20.27 -0.19 22.45
CA PRO A 350 -19.68 -0.23 23.80
C PRO A 350 -19.02 -1.57 24.13
N GLU A 351 -19.62 -2.69 23.72
CA GLU A 351 -19.07 -4.03 23.94
C GLU A 351 -17.80 -4.26 23.12
N ARG A 352 -17.80 -3.83 21.85
CA ARG A 352 -16.60 -3.84 20.99
C ARG A 352 -15.49 -3.02 21.62
N ILE A 353 -15.80 -1.81 22.08
CA ILE A 353 -14.83 -0.92 22.74
C ILE A 353 -14.25 -1.62 23.97
N ALA A 354 -15.07 -2.19 24.85
CA ALA A 354 -14.60 -2.85 26.06
C ALA A 354 -13.69 -4.06 25.75
N GLN A 355 -14.01 -4.85 24.73
CA GLN A 355 -13.18 -5.99 24.33
C GLN A 355 -11.86 -5.56 23.69
N LEU A 356 -11.91 -4.58 22.77
CA LEU A 356 -10.71 -3.99 22.17
C LEU A 356 -9.81 -3.34 23.23
N ASP A 357 -10.40 -2.66 24.20
CA ASP A 357 -9.69 -2.00 25.29
C ASP A 357 -8.92 -3.03 26.13
N PHE A 358 -9.59 -4.11 26.54
CA PHE A 358 -8.97 -5.24 27.24
C PHE A 358 -7.84 -5.87 26.43
N ALA A 359 -8.09 -6.23 25.16
CA ALA A 359 -7.08 -6.85 24.31
C ALA A 359 -5.88 -5.92 24.07
N SER A 360 -6.13 -4.62 23.89
CA SER A 360 -5.07 -3.61 23.76
C SER A 360 -4.24 -3.47 25.02
N ASP A 361 -4.86 -3.58 26.21
CA ASP A 361 -4.12 -3.61 27.48
C ASP A 361 -3.25 -4.85 27.60
N VAL A 362 -3.76 -6.02 27.22
CA VAL A 362 -2.97 -7.26 27.22
C VAL A 362 -1.78 -7.15 26.28
N VAL A 363 -1.97 -6.63 25.06
CA VAL A 363 -0.87 -6.44 24.10
C VAL A 363 0.14 -5.42 24.61
N LYS A 364 -0.32 -4.30 25.18
CA LYS A 364 0.53 -3.32 25.84
C LYS A 364 1.36 -3.94 26.97
N GLU A 365 0.77 -4.78 27.81
CA GLU A 365 1.46 -5.50 28.89
C GLU A 365 2.58 -6.42 28.38
N LYS A 366 2.46 -6.96 27.16
CA LYS A 366 3.52 -7.74 26.49
C LYS A 366 4.58 -6.85 25.84
N ALA A 367 4.16 -5.80 25.15
CA ALA A 367 5.02 -4.93 24.35
C ALA A 367 5.87 -3.96 25.19
N LYS A 368 5.28 -3.36 26.24
CA LYS A 368 5.94 -2.36 27.08
C LYS A 368 7.29 -2.81 27.66
N PRO A 369 7.41 -3.96 28.36
CA PRO A 369 8.68 -4.38 28.95
C PRO A 369 9.77 -4.64 27.89
N VAL A 370 9.36 -5.10 26.69
CA VAL A 370 10.28 -5.32 25.56
C VAL A 370 10.83 -3.98 25.07
N LEU A 371 9.96 -2.99 24.88
CA LEU A 371 10.35 -1.65 24.44
C LEU A 371 11.21 -0.93 25.48
N GLU A 372 10.87 -1.03 26.77
CA GLU A 372 11.65 -0.44 27.89
C GLU A 372 13.03 -1.08 28.03
N ALA A 373 13.17 -2.36 27.68
CA ALA A 373 14.47 -3.05 27.62
C ALA A 373 15.29 -2.74 26.34
N GLY A 374 14.77 -1.90 25.44
CA GLY A 374 15.42 -1.56 24.18
C GLY A 374 15.28 -2.62 23.07
N GLY A 375 14.38 -3.59 23.28
CA GLY A 375 13.90 -4.50 22.24
C GLY A 375 12.93 -3.81 21.28
N ARG A 376 12.62 -4.49 20.18
CA ARG A 376 11.64 -4.06 19.18
C ARG A 376 10.42 -4.96 19.18
N VAL A 377 9.30 -4.40 18.74
CA VAL A 377 8.01 -5.08 18.58
C VAL A 377 7.69 -5.07 17.09
N PHE A 378 7.70 -6.25 16.47
CA PHE A 378 7.34 -6.46 15.07
C PHE A 378 5.90 -6.95 15.00
N VAL A 379 5.10 -6.34 14.14
CA VAL A 379 3.67 -6.63 14.01
C VAL A 379 3.42 -7.11 12.60
N MET A 380 2.96 -8.36 12.47
CA MET A 380 2.25 -8.85 11.30
C MET A 380 0.79 -8.42 11.44
N ASP A 381 0.27 -7.69 10.46
CA ASP A 381 -1.08 -7.13 10.48
C ASP A 381 -1.89 -7.67 9.30
N ALA A 382 -2.46 -8.86 9.49
CA ALA A 382 -3.30 -9.51 8.47
C ALA A 382 -4.65 -8.79 8.27
N GLY A 383 -4.98 -7.86 9.17
CA GLY A 383 -6.20 -7.06 9.12
C GLY A 383 -5.94 -5.58 8.88
N GLN A 384 -6.91 -4.78 9.30
CA GLN A 384 -6.81 -3.32 9.26
C GLN A 384 -6.13 -2.80 10.53
N SER A 385 -5.31 -1.75 10.42
CA SER A 385 -4.40 -1.32 11.49
C SER A 385 -5.04 -0.56 12.66
N ASP A 386 -6.38 -0.54 12.76
CA ASP A 386 -7.14 0.06 13.86
C ASP A 386 -6.67 -0.46 15.23
N PHE A 387 -6.53 -1.77 15.37
CA PHE A 387 -6.13 -2.37 16.65
C PHE A 387 -4.69 -1.99 17.03
N THR A 388 -3.80 -1.92 16.05
CA THR A 388 -2.42 -1.45 16.28
C THR A 388 -2.38 0.00 16.74
N ALA A 389 -3.17 0.88 16.13
CA ALA A 389 -3.29 2.27 16.56
C ALA A 389 -3.68 2.36 18.05
N ASP A 390 -4.64 1.54 18.50
CA ASP A 390 -5.17 1.57 19.86
C ASP A 390 -4.12 1.20 20.92
N TRP A 391 -3.42 0.07 20.79
CA TRP A 391 -2.44 -0.33 21.81
C TRP A 391 -1.14 0.51 21.76
N VAL A 392 -0.75 1.02 20.59
CA VAL A 392 0.38 1.96 20.48
C VAL A 392 0.04 3.29 21.17
N ALA A 393 -1.16 3.83 20.98
CA ALA A 393 -1.61 5.03 21.68
C ALA A 393 -1.56 4.85 23.20
N LYS A 394 -1.96 3.68 23.71
CA LYS A 394 -1.84 3.36 25.14
C LYS A 394 -0.39 3.26 25.62
N LEU A 395 0.53 2.71 24.82
CA LEU A 395 1.96 2.69 25.17
C LEU A 395 2.52 4.11 25.32
N ILE A 396 2.22 4.99 24.37
CA ILE A 396 2.68 6.39 24.39
C ILE A 396 2.08 7.13 25.59
N ALA A 397 0.79 6.94 25.86
CA ALA A 397 0.12 7.50 27.05
C ALA A 397 0.75 7.01 28.36
N ASP A 398 1.23 5.76 28.37
CA ASP A 398 1.95 5.13 29.49
C ASP A 398 3.43 5.54 29.61
N GLY A 399 3.89 6.47 28.76
CA GLY A 399 5.24 7.06 28.81
C GLY A 399 6.31 6.32 28.02
N VAL A 400 5.95 5.37 27.15
CA VAL A 400 6.92 4.69 26.27
C VAL A 400 7.35 5.63 25.15
N THR A 401 8.65 5.96 25.10
CA THR A 401 9.17 7.04 24.24
C THR A 401 9.81 6.59 22.94
N ASN A 402 9.98 5.28 22.73
CA ASN A 402 10.70 4.71 21.58
C ASN A 402 9.78 4.01 20.58
N THR A 403 8.46 4.20 20.65
CA THR A 403 7.52 3.54 19.72
C THR A 403 7.81 3.85 18.25
N SER A 404 8.18 5.11 17.94
CA SER A 404 8.55 5.56 16.58
C SER A 404 9.66 4.76 15.92
N THR A 405 10.56 4.20 16.71
CA THR A 405 11.76 3.47 16.23
C THR A 405 11.69 1.97 16.50
N ASN A 406 10.96 1.56 17.53
CA ASN A 406 10.96 0.20 18.03
C ASN A 406 9.62 -0.53 17.88
N VAL A 407 8.55 0.12 17.41
CA VAL A 407 7.34 -0.58 16.93
C VAL A 407 7.37 -0.56 15.40
N ILE A 408 7.38 -1.75 14.80
CA ILE A 408 7.46 -1.97 13.35
C ILE A 408 6.19 -2.68 12.92
N LEU A 409 5.31 -1.96 12.23
CA LEU A 409 4.05 -2.46 11.69
C LEU A 409 4.24 -2.87 10.23
N VAL A 410 4.01 -4.14 9.89
CA VAL A 410 4.18 -4.68 8.54
C VAL A 410 2.82 -5.01 7.95
N GLN A 411 2.55 -4.52 6.74
CA GLN A 411 1.26 -4.66 6.06
C GLN A 411 1.46 -4.93 4.57
N HIS A 412 0.83 -6.01 4.07
CA HIS A 412 0.91 -6.43 2.67
C HIS A 412 -0.31 -6.08 1.83
N SER A 413 -1.43 -5.56 2.36
CA SER A 413 -2.71 -5.46 1.64
C SER A 413 -3.23 -4.02 1.49
N ILE A 414 -3.42 -3.55 0.24
CA ILE A 414 -4.03 -2.23 -0.05
C ILE A 414 -5.45 -2.21 0.48
N TRP A 415 -6.12 -3.36 0.44
CA TRP A 415 -7.50 -3.46 0.92
C TRP A 415 -7.54 -3.17 2.42
N ASN A 416 -6.63 -3.75 3.21
CA ASN A 416 -6.53 -3.48 4.64
C ASN A 416 -6.23 -2.00 4.95
N GLU A 417 -5.30 -1.40 4.21
CA GLU A 417 -5.00 0.03 4.32
C GLU A 417 -6.24 0.90 4.10
N ARG A 418 -6.99 0.64 3.02
CA ARG A 418 -8.20 1.41 2.68
C ARG A 418 -9.34 1.24 3.67
N HIS A 419 -9.35 0.16 4.44
CA HIS A 419 -10.36 -0.15 5.45
C HIS A 419 -9.90 0.17 6.88
N THR A 420 -8.67 0.67 7.04
CA THR A 420 -8.20 1.29 8.28
C THR A 420 -8.90 2.63 8.49
N ALA A 421 -9.39 2.89 9.71
CA ALA A 421 -10.15 4.10 10.00
C ALA A 421 -9.36 5.38 9.63
N GLY A 422 -9.94 6.23 8.78
CA GLY A 422 -9.39 7.54 8.39
C GLY A 422 -8.69 7.61 7.04
N HIS A 423 -8.42 6.48 6.36
CA HIS A 423 -7.68 6.51 5.08
C HIS A 423 -8.45 7.18 3.92
N GLN A 424 -9.65 6.71 3.56
CA GLN A 424 -10.43 7.23 2.43
C GLN A 424 -11.77 7.87 2.87
N GLY A 425 -11.79 8.48 4.06
CA GLY A 425 -13.04 8.88 4.71
C GLY A 425 -13.86 7.71 5.25
N VAL A 426 -13.36 6.47 5.11
CA VAL A 426 -13.83 5.29 5.82
C VAL A 426 -13.50 5.51 7.29
N THR A 427 -14.48 5.97 8.06
CA THR A 427 -14.30 6.29 9.47
C THR A 427 -15.42 5.66 10.26
N PHE A 428 -15.07 5.02 11.38
CA PHE A 428 -16.01 5.06 12.50
C PHE A 428 -16.26 6.53 12.81
N ARG A 429 -17.51 6.91 13.08
CA ARG A 429 -17.79 8.31 13.45
C ARG A 429 -17.43 8.65 14.90
N ASP A 430 -16.52 7.87 15.48
CA ASP A 430 -15.91 8.13 16.78
C ASP A 430 -14.77 9.15 16.72
N GLY A 431 -14.43 9.63 15.51
CA GLY A 431 -13.50 10.74 15.30
C GLY A 431 -12.02 10.33 15.30
N LYS A 432 -11.72 9.03 15.28
CA LYS A 432 -10.34 8.55 15.12
C LYS A 432 -9.90 8.54 13.66
N ASN A 433 -8.65 8.91 13.44
CA ASN A 433 -7.94 8.76 12.16
C ASN A 433 -6.73 7.84 12.38
N ASP A 434 -7.01 6.55 12.54
CA ASP A 434 -6.01 5.52 12.84
C ASP A 434 -5.01 5.38 11.68
N TRP A 435 -5.44 5.62 10.44
CA TRP A 435 -4.57 5.64 9.26
C TRP A 435 -3.50 6.74 9.32
N GLU A 436 -3.89 7.99 9.58
CA GLU A 436 -2.93 9.09 9.75
C GLU A 436 -2.03 8.83 10.96
N TYR A 437 -2.58 8.27 12.03
CA TYR A 437 -1.85 7.97 13.26
C TYR A 437 -0.74 6.93 13.06
N ILE A 438 -1.04 5.79 12.43
CA ILE A 438 -0.04 4.72 12.20
C ILE A 438 0.97 5.08 11.10
N ASN A 439 0.65 6.03 10.22
CA ASN A 439 1.58 6.56 9.22
C ASN A 439 2.42 7.74 9.72
N ASP A 440 2.17 8.26 10.93
CA ASP A 440 3.02 9.30 11.51
C ASP A 440 4.35 8.67 11.97
N PRO A 441 5.50 9.05 11.38
CA PRO A 441 6.81 8.53 11.78
C PRO A 441 7.19 8.90 13.23
N ALA A 442 6.48 9.81 13.89
CA ALA A 442 6.63 10.08 15.32
C ALA A 442 5.91 9.04 16.21
N VAL A 443 5.03 8.21 15.65
CA VAL A 443 4.23 7.21 16.37
C VAL A 443 4.87 5.82 16.29
N LEU A 444 5.09 5.30 15.09
CA LEU A 444 5.67 3.98 14.82
C LEU A 444 6.34 3.93 13.43
N THR A 445 7.05 2.84 13.15
CA THR A 445 7.57 2.57 11.80
C THR A 445 6.59 1.71 11.02
N TYR A 446 5.95 2.27 9.99
CA TYR A 446 5.08 1.53 9.06
C TYR A 446 5.91 0.97 7.89
N VAL A 447 5.76 -0.32 7.61
CA VAL A 447 6.44 -1.05 6.54
C VAL A 447 5.41 -1.64 5.61
N GLN A 448 5.33 -1.05 4.42
CA GLN A 448 4.59 -1.60 3.31
C GLN A 448 5.45 -2.65 2.58
N ILE A 449 4.88 -3.83 2.32
CA ILE A 449 5.51 -4.91 1.55
C ILE A 449 4.67 -5.25 0.31
N ASP A 450 5.27 -5.97 -0.65
CA ASP A 450 4.51 -6.52 -1.77
C ASP A 450 3.37 -7.42 -1.26
N ASP A 451 2.28 -7.43 -2.02
CA ASP A 451 1.04 -8.09 -1.60
C ASP A 451 1.15 -9.60 -1.78
N GLY A 452 1.02 -10.34 -0.69
CA GLY A 452 1.12 -11.80 -0.63
C GLY A 452 0.06 -12.54 -1.46
N ASN A 453 -0.97 -11.85 -1.94
CA ASN A 453 -1.95 -12.38 -2.90
C ASN A 453 -1.47 -12.33 -4.36
N ASN A 454 -0.46 -11.53 -4.65
CA ASN A 454 0.05 -11.31 -6.00
C ASN A 454 1.33 -12.12 -6.24
N GLU A 455 1.63 -12.37 -7.52
CA GLU A 455 2.87 -13.04 -7.92
C GLU A 455 4.12 -12.33 -7.38
N TYR A 456 5.16 -13.11 -7.05
CA TYR A 456 6.42 -12.56 -6.55
C TYR A 456 6.99 -11.51 -7.51
N GLY A 457 7.10 -10.26 -7.04
CA GLY A 457 7.55 -9.13 -7.85
C GLY A 457 6.53 -8.61 -8.88
N ALA A 458 5.25 -8.89 -8.69
CA ALA A 458 4.15 -8.30 -9.44
C ALA A 458 4.20 -6.75 -9.41
N LYS A 459 3.62 -6.12 -10.44
CA LYS A 459 3.58 -4.66 -10.57
C LYS A 459 2.14 -4.13 -10.44
N PRO A 460 1.94 -2.93 -9.86
CA PRO A 460 2.95 -2.08 -9.22
C PRO A 460 3.48 -2.72 -7.93
N SER A 461 4.79 -2.64 -7.71
CA SER A 461 5.40 -3.10 -6.46
C SER A 461 5.09 -2.09 -5.37
N ARG A 462 4.78 -2.60 -4.19
CA ARG A 462 4.34 -1.88 -3.00
C ARG A 462 5.43 -1.73 -1.96
N GLY A 463 6.48 -2.53 -2.05
CA GLY A 463 7.59 -2.50 -1.10
C GLY A 463 8.64 -3.55 -1.43
N PRO A 464 9.37 -4.05 -0.42
CA PRO A 464 10.17 -5.26 -0.56
C PRO A 464 9.35 -6.37 -1.23
N LYS A 465 9.99 -7.10 -2.15
CA LYS A 465 9.34 -8.22 -2.83
C LYS A 465 9.01 -9.31 -1.84
N THR A 466 7.86 -9.92 -2.02
CA THR A 466 7.39 -10.98 -1.16
C THR A 466 6.70 -12.10 -1.96
N PRO A 467 6.72 -13.34 -1.44
CA PRO A 467 6.11 -14.50 -2.11
C PRO A 467 4.60 -14.41 -2.29
N ASN A 468 4.11 -15.08 -3.33
CA ASN A 468 2.69 -15.38 -3.46
C ASN A 468 2.37 -16.64 -2.63
N TYR A 469 1.63 -16.47 -1.53
CA TYR A 469 1.19 -17.57 -0.68
C TYR A 469 -0.27 -17.96 -0.90
N LYS A 470 -0.72 -17.82 -2.15
CA LYS A 470 -2.02 -18.25 -2.66
C LYS A 470 -1.83 -19.20 -3.82
N ASN A 471 -2.42 -20.39 -3.75
CA ASN A 471 -2.31 -21.40 -4.80
C ASN A 471 -3.61 -22.20 -4.97
N GLU A 472 -4.09 -22.25 -6.21
CA GLU A 472 -5.32 -22.98 -6.59
C GLU A 472 -5.12 -24.50 -6.72
N ASP A 473 -3.88 -24.99 -6.71
CA ASP A 473 -3.60 -26.43 -6.73
C ASP A 473 -4.14 -27.12 -5.47
N THR A 474 -4.94 -28.16 -5.68
CA THR A 474 -5.65 -28.89 -4.63
C THR A 474 -4.77 -29.91 -3.92
N VAL A 475 -3.50 -30.03 -4.31
CA VAL A 475 -2.56 -31.00 -3.71
C VAL A 475 -2.14 -30.64 -2.28
N PHE A 476 -2.06 -29.35 -1.95
CA PHE A 476 -1.42 -28.88 -0.72
C PHE A 476 -2.17 -29.28 0.56
N LEU A 477 -3.49 -29.06 0.59
CA LEU A 477 -4.29 -29.38 1.77
C LEU A 477 -4.33 -30.90 2.08
N PRO A 478 -4.54 -31.80 1.10
CA PRO A 478 -4.39 -33.24 1.29
C PRO A 478 -3.01 -33.65 1.82
N GLU A 479 -1.92 -33.08 1.30
CA GLU A 479 -0.57 -33.37 1.79
C GLU A 479 -0.39 -32.96 3.26
N ALA A 480 -0.89 -31.80 3.66
CA ALA A 480 -0.76 -31.30 5.02
C ALA A 480 -1.49 -32.20 6.03
N ILE A 481 -2.69 -32.68 5.68
CA ILE A 481 -3.53 -33.50 6.57
C ILE A 481 -3.28 -35.02 6.44
N ASP A 482 -2.43 -35.46 5.51
CA ASP A 482 -2.16 -36.88 5.28
C ASP A 482 -1.59 -37.53 6.56
N PRO A 483 -2.11 -38.68 7.01
CA PRO A 483 -1.52 -39.44 8.13
C PRO A 483 -0.03 -39.78 7.96
N LYS A 484 0.50 -39.74 6.74
CA LYS A 484 1.91 -39.95 6.41
C LYS A 484 2.75 -38.67 6.47
N ASN A 485 2.15 -37.48 6.59
CA ASN A 485 2.90 -36.26 6.82
C ASN A 485 3.72 -36.43 8.12
N PRO A 486 5.07 -36.38 8.08
CA PRO A 486 5.89 -36.58 9.26
C PRO A 486 5.76 -35.45 10.29
N ASN A 487 5.34 -34.24 9.87
CA ASN A 487 5.06 -33.14 10.78
C ASN A 487 3.68 -33.32 11.46
N ALA A 488 3.68 -33.98 12.61
CA ALA A 488 2.45 -34.24 13.35
C ALA A 488 1.72 -32.96 13.79
N HIS A 489 2.47 -31.93 14.19
CA HIS A 489 1.89 -30.67 14.65
C HIS A 489 1.26 -29.90 13.49
N ALA A 490 1.95 -29.78 12.35
CA ALA A 490 1.37 -29.17 11.15
C ALA A 490 0.11 -29.93 10.71
N ARG A 491 0.13 -31.28 10.73
CA ARG A 491 -1.06 -32.07 10.40
C ARG A 491 -2.25 -31.73 11.29
N GLU A 492 -2.05 -31.56 12.59
CA GLU A 492 -3.11 -31.18 13.53
C GLU A 492 -3.63 -29.76 13.24
N LEU A 493 -2.73 -28.80 13.03
CA LEU A 493 -3.07 -27.41 12.68
C LEU A 493 -3.91 -27.33 11.40
N TRP A 494 -3.42 -27.94 10.31
CA TRP A 494 -4.09 -27.89 9.01
C TRP A 494 -5.40 -28.70 8.98
N THR A 495 -5.50 -29.79 9.77
CA THR A 495 -6.77 -30.52 9.94
C THR A 495 -7.82 -29.64 10.60
N LEU A 496 -7.44 -28.92 11.66
CA LEU A 496 -8.35 -28.05 12.39
C LEU A 496 -8.70 -26.79 11.58
N ALA A 497 -7.73 -26.20 10.88
CA ALA A 497 -7.98 -25.09 9.96
C ALA A 497 -9.00 -25.49 8.89
N LYS A 498 -8.85 -26.68 8.29
CA LYS A 498 -9.84 -27.23 7.36
C LYS A 498 -11.23 -27.37 8.00
N GLU A 499 -11.32 -27.93 9.20
CA GLU A 499 -12.60 -28.09 9.92
C GLU A 499 -13.31 -26.74 10.11
N ILE A 500 -12.56 -25.71 10.52
CA ILE A 500 -13.07 -24.36 10.76
C ILE A 500 -13.54 -23.70 9.46
N VAL A 501 -12.71 -23.76 8.40
CA VAL A 501 -13.06 -23.22 7.08
C VAL A 501 -14.30 -23.94 6.54
N ASP A 502 -14.35 -25.28 6.60
CA ASP A 502 -15.50 -26.11 6.20
C ASP A 502 -16.80 -25.74 6.91
N GLY A 503 -16.71 -25.34 8.18
CA GLY A 503 -17.84 -24.89 8.99
C GLY A 503 -18.26 -23.44 8.74
N SER A 504 -17.47 -22.65 8.02
CA SER A 504 -17.69 -21.22 7.82
C SER A 504 -18.69 -20.91 6.70
N SER A 505 -19.31 -19.72 6.74
CA SER A 505 -20.28 -19.29 5.72
C SER A 505 -19.69 -18.41 4.61
N TYR A 506 -18.38 -18.16 4.66
CA TYR A 506 -17.68 -17.33 3.69
C TYR A 506 -16.37 -18.01 3.31
N TRP A 507 -16.12 -18.07 2.00
CA TRP A 507 -15.00 -18.80 1.43
C TRP A 507 -14.34 -17.92 0.39
N GLY A 508 -13.03 -17.70 0.54
CA GLY A 508 -12.20 -17.23 -0.57
C GLY A 508 -12.36 -18.14 -1.78
N LYS A 509 -12.24 -17.56 -2.99
CA LYS A 509 -12.41 -18.32 -4.25
C LYS A 509 -11.45 -19.52 -4.35
N VAL A 510 -10.23 -19.36 -3.85
CA VAL A 510 -9.19 -20.40 -3.86
C VAL A 510 -9.56 -21.56 -2.94
N LEU A 511 -9.96 -21.25 -1.69
CA LEU A 511 -10.36 -22.26 -0.70
C LEU A 511 -11.61 -23.02 -1.15
N THR A 512 -12.57 -22.34 -1.79
CA THR A 512 -13.77 -22.97 -2.35
C THR A 512 -13.42 -24.10 -3.34
N ASN A 513 -12.31 -23.97 -4.06
CA ASN A 513 -11.86 -24.95 -5.05
C ASN A 513 -10.92 -26.01 -4.47
N GLY A 514 -10.63 -25.98 -3.16
CA GLY A 514 -9.72 -26.90 -2.48
C GLY A 514 -8.24 -26.50 -2.52
N GLY A 515 -7.93 -25.27 -2.96
CA GLY A 515 -6.59 -24.70 -2.87
C GLY A 515 -6.25 -24.17 -1.48
N VAL A 516 -5.11 -23.51 -1.36
CA VAL A 516 -4.64 -22.86 -0.12
C VAL A 516 -4.37 -21.38 -0.35
N ASP A 517 -4.80 -20.55 0.59
CA ASP A 517 -4.48 -19.13 0.67
C ASP A 517 -4.05 -18.84 2.09
N PHE A 518 -2.80 -18.42 2.29
CA PHE A 518 -2.23 -18.02 3.58
C PHE A 518 -1.38 -16.77 3.36
N SER A 519 -1.84 -15.90 2.45
CA SER A 519 -1.12 -14.71 1.97
C SER A 519 -0.67 -13.78 3.09
N ASP A 520 -1.40 -13.67 4.20
CA ASP A 520 -1.01 -12.89 5.39
C ASP A 520 0.25 -13.43 6.09
N THR A 521 0.66 -14.67 5.83
CA THR A 521 1.92 -15.21 6.38
C THR A 521 3.15 -14.47 5.84
N VAL A 522 2.97 -13.69 4.76
CA VAL A 522 4.06 -13.02 4.07
C VAL A 522 4.72 -11.94 4.93
N GLU A 523 3.97 -11.27 5.80
CA GLU A 523 4.49 -10.36 6.83
C GLU A 523 5.45 -11.08 7.77
N ALA A 524 5.05 -12.23 8.31
CA ALA A 524 5.90 -13.02 9.22
C ALA A 524 7.18 -13.48 8.50
N MET A 525 7.04 -13.95 7.27
CA MET A 525 8.18 -14.38 6.45
C MET A 525 9.14 -13.21 6.15
N TRP A 526 8.62 -12.00 5.94
CA TRP A 526 9.45 -10.81 5.81
C TRP A 526 10.13 -10.46 7.13
N ILE A 527 9.39 -10.43 8.25
CA ILE A 527 9.89 -10.10 9.61
C ILE A 527 11.04 -11.01 10.04
N PHE A 528 10.99 -12.30 9.69
CA PHE A 528 12.02 -13.26 10.04
C PHE A 528 13.12 -13.41 8.98
N ASP A 529 13.10 -12.60 7.92
CA ASP A 529 14.07 -12.63 6.82
C ASP A 529 14.10 -14.00 6.10
N LEU A 530 12.92 -14.58 5.88
CA LEU A 530 12.72 -15.89 5.27
C LEU A 530 12.16 -15.81 3.84
N ALA A 531 11.67 -14.66 3.40
CA ALA A 531 10.92 -14.47 2.15
C ALA A 531 11.71 -13.73 1.05
N ASP A 532 13.03 -13.92 0.94
CA ASP A 532 13.84 -13.33 -0.13
C ASP A 532 14.53 -14.35 -1.06
N GLU A 533 15.16 -13.85 -2.14
CA GLU A 533 15.86 -14.68 -3.14
C GLU A 533 17.04 -15.47 -2.52
N SER A 534 17.56 -15.05 -1.35
CA SER A 534 18.66 -15.73 -0.66
C SER A 534 18.19 -16.84 0.27
N ALA A 535 17.01 -16.68 0.89
CA ALA A 535 16.36 -17.68 1.73
C ALA A 535 15.66 -18.78 0.91
N GLY A 536 15.23 -18.46 -0.32
CA GLY A 536 14.69 -19.44 -1.27
C GLY A 536 13.28 -19.94 -0.98
N LEU A 537 12.54 -19.31 -0.05
CA LEU A 537 11.17 -19.68 0.30
C LEU A 537 10.15 -18.83 -0.47
N THR A 538 10.30 -18.77 -1.80
CA THR A 538 9.56 -17.82 -2.65
C THR A 538 8.26 -18.35 -3.24
N THR A 539 7.91 -19.60 -2.96
CA THR A 539 6.67 -20.24 -3.42
C THR A 539 5.93 -20.95 -2.30
N VAL A 540 4.63 -21.22 -2.51
CA VAL A 540 3.84 -22.09 -1.61
C VAL A 540 4.51 -23.45 -1.40
N ARG A 541 5.10 -24.03 -2.44
CA ARG A 541 5.78 -25.34 -2.34
C ARG A 541 7.03 -25.26 -1.46
N ASP A 542 7.79 -24.18 -1.52
CA ASP A 542 8.96 -24.00 -0.68
C ASP A 542 8.55 -23.88 0.80
N PHE A 543 7.51 -23.07 1.08
CA PHE A 543 6.93 -22.98 2.43
C PHE A 543 6.42 -24.35 2.91
N TRP A 544 5.70 -25.08 2.06
CA TRP A 544 5.16 -26.40 2.40
C TRP A 544 6.28 -27.37 2.80
N ASN A 545 7.32 -27.44 1.98
CA ASN A 545 8.45 -28.33 2.20
C ASN A 545 9.25 -27.94 3.45
N ALA A 546 9.32 -26.65 3.78
CA ALA A 546 10.06 -26.15 4.94
C ALA A 546 9.31 -26.34 6.26
N PHE A 547 8.00 -26.07 6.29
CA PHE A 547 7.26 -25.92 7.55
C PHE A 547 6.06 -26.85 7.71
N VAL A 548 5.54 -27.43 6.62
CA VAL A 548 4.27 -28.20 6.66
C VAL A 548 4.49 -29.69 6.53
N VAL A 549 5.33 -30.13 5.60
CA VAL A 549 5.57 -31.57 5.32
C VAL A 549 6.98 -32.04 5.70
N ASN A 550 7.76 -31.18 6.36
CA ASN A 550 9.07 -31.50 6.89
C ASN A 550 9.01 -32.43 8.11
N THR A 551 10.15 -32.90 8.59
CA THR A 551 10.24 -33.39 9.97
C THR A 551 10.72 -32.21 10.81
N PRO A 552 10.01 -31.81 11.88
CA PRO A 552 10.46 -30.79 12.80
C PRO A 552 11.86 -31.08 13.35
#